data_AF-A0A853FLE3-F1
#
_entry.id   AF-A0A853FLE3-F1
#
_cell.length_a   1.000
_cell.length_b   1.000
_cell.length_c   1.000
_cell.angle_alpha   90.00
_cell.angle_beta   90.00
_cell.angle_gamma   90.00
#
_symmetry.space_group_name_H-M   'P 1'
#
loop_
_entity.id
_entity.type
_entity.pdbx_description
1 polymer ?
#
loop_
_entity_poly.entity_id
_entity_poly.type
_entity_poly.pdbx_seq_one_letter_code
_entity_poly.pdbx_strand_id
1 'polypeptide(L)'
;MTEGPGERAEKSRSNRFWGLMAGFMLLGGVIGAGMVVMEHNQGVLPAAVAIGIVVLLTLGIGGGTWWFLRSVDEVERRDNYLASTIALNFYLIAYANWYFLWKGAVVPEPDHEALFIATMIVMAAAYFWKKLRP
;
A
#
# COMPACT_ATOMS: atom_id res chain seq x y z
N MET A 1 -28.23 -24.96 -8.67
CA MET A 1 -28.04 -24.07 -9.84
C MET A 1 -26.55 -24.02 -10.09
N THR A 2 -26.09 -24.45 -11.27
CA THR A 2 -24.67 -24.43 -11.62
C THR A 2 -24.30 -23.03 -12.11
N GLU A 3 -23.38 -22.35 -11.43
CA GLU A 3 -22.90 -20.99 -11.77
C GLU A 3 -22.59 -20.88 -13.28
N GLY A 4 -23.04 -19.79 -13.91
CA GLY A 4 -22.81 -19.53 -15.34
C GLY A 4 -21.31 -19.38 -15.66
N PRO A 5 -20.85 -19.59 -16.91
CA PRO A 5 -19.45 -19.43 -17.29
C PRO A 5 -18.85 -18.06 -16.94
N GLY A 6 -19.66 -16.99 -17.04
CA GLY A 6 -19.25 -15.64 -16.65
C GLY A 6 -19.12 -15.45 -15.13
N GLU A 7 -20.06 -16.00 -14.37
CA GLU A 7 -20.07 -15.95 -12.90
C GLU A 7 -18.86 -16.70 -12.30
N ARG A 8 -18.48 -17.84 -12.88
CA ARG A 8 -17.25 -18.57 -12.51
C ARG A 8 -15.97 -17.79 -12.83
N ALA A 9 -15.96 -17.06 -13.95
CA ALA A 9 -14.81 -16.23 -14.34
C ALA A 9 -14.64 -15.03 -13.40
N GLU A 10 -15.74 -14.37 -13.03
CA GLU A 10 -15.75 -13.28 -12.06
C GLU A 10 -15.31 -13.73 -10.67
N LYS A 11 -15.82 -14.87 -10.20
CA LYS A 11 -15.43 -15.46 -8.90
C LYS A 11 -13.95 -15.82 -8.84
N SER A 12 -13.40 -16.38 -9.92
CA SER A 12 -11.96 -16.68 -10.05
C SER A 12 -11.11 -15.41 -9.99
N ARG A 13 -11.56 -14.32 -10.66
CA ARG A 13 -10.89 -13.02 -10.63
C ARG A 13 -10.94 -12.38 -9.24
N SER A 14 -12.11 -12.40 -8.60
CA SER A 14 -12.30 -11.90 -7.24
C SER A 14 -11.42 -12.65 -6.23
N ASN A 15 -11.35 -13.98 -6.31
CA ASN A 15 -10.49 -14.79 -5.44
C ASN A 15 -9.00 -14.50 -5.63
N ARG A 16 -8.56 -14.25 -6.88
CA ARG A 16 -7.17 -13.84 -7.16
C ARG A 16 -6.86 -12.47 -6.57
N PHE A 17 -7.79 -11.52 -6.73
CA PHE A 17 -7.66 -10.19 -6.15
C PHE A 17 -7.54 -10.26 -4.62
N TRP A 18 -8.46 -10.95 -3.96
CA TRP A 18 -8.44 -11.11 -2.51
C TRP A 18 -7.23 -11.89 -2.01
N GLY A 19 -6.79 -12.92 -2.74
CA GLY A 19 -5.55 -13.64 -2.43
C GLY A 19 -4.30 -12.76 -2.51
N LEU A 20 -4.23 -11.89 -3.51
CA LEU A 20 -3.13 -10.94 -3.68
C LEU A 20 -3.14 -9.85 -2.58
N MET A 21 -4.32 -9.32 -2.25
CA MET A 21 -4.49 -8.39 -1.13
C MET A 21 -4.14 -9.02 0.22
N ALA A 22 -4.63 -10.24 0.49
CA ALA A 22 -4.28 -10.98 1.70
C ALA A 22 -2.77 -11.25 1.78
N GLY A 23 -2.14 -11.60 0.65
CA GLY A 23 -0.69 -11.77 0.54
C GLY A 23 0.07 -10.51 0.92
N PHE A 24 -0.33 -9.34 0.41
CA PHE A 24 0.30 -8.07 0.78
C PHE A 24 0.04 -7.66 2.22
N MET A 25 -1.17 -7.87 2.74
CA MET A 25 -1.49 -7.61 4.14
C MET A 25 -0.65 -8.47 5.07
N LEU A 26 -0.51 -9.77 4.78
CA LEU A 26 0.35 -10.67 5.55
C LEU A 26 1.82 -10.27 5.45
N LEU A 27 2.31 -9.94 4.26
CA LEU A 27 3.68 -9.50 4.05
C LEU A 27 3.99 -8.24 4.87
N GLY A 28 3.13 -7.22 4.77
CA GLY A 28 3.26 -5.99 5.55
C GLY A 28 3.15 -6.24 7.05
N GLY A 29 2.19 -7.07 7.48
CA GLY A 29 1.98 -7.41 8.89
C GLY A 29 3.16 -8.15 9.52
N VAL A 30 3.74 -9.14 8.81
CA VAL A 30 4.91 -9.90 9.27
C VAL A 30 6.14 -9.00 9.38
N ILE A 31 6.37 -8.14 8.38
CA ILE A 31 7.49 -7.18 8.41
C ILE A 31 7.29 -6.20 9.57
N GLY A 32 6.11 -5.58 9.68
CA GLY A 32 5.83 -4.61 10.74
C GLY A 32 5.95 -5.19 12.15
N ALA A 33 5.37 -6.38 12.38
CA ALA A 33 5.51 -7.05 13.68
C ALA A 33 6.96 -7.42 13.99
N GLY A 34 7.72 -7.87 13.00
CA GLY A 34 9.15 -8.17 13.15
C GLY A 34 9.97 -6.92 13.51
N MET A 35 9.65 -5.78 12.92
CA MET A 35 10.31 -4.50 13.21
C MET A 35 10.08 -4.04 14.65
N VAL A 36 8.82 -4.08 15.13
CA VAL A 36 8.48 -3.72 16.53
C VAL A 36 9.25 -4.58 17.54
N VAL A 37 9.36 -5.88 17.29
CA VAL A 37 10.12 -6.80 18.16
C VAL A 37 11.62 -6.50 18.10
N MET A 38 12.16 -6.11 16.95
CA MET A 38 13.59 -5.80 16.80
C MET A 38 13.98 -4.46 17.43
N GLU A 39 13.15 -3.43 17.27
CA GLU A 39 13.36 -2.12 17.91
C GLU A 39 13.39 -2.26 19.43
N HIS A 40 12.52 -3.10 20.00
CA HIS A 40 12.50 -3.36 21.44
C HIS A 40 13.79 -4.00 21.96
N ASN A 41 14.53 -4.74 21.11
CA ASN A 41 15.67 -5.55 21.54
C ASN A 41 17.03 -4.89 21.28
N GLN A 42 17.26 -4.20 20.16
CA GLN A 42 18.62 -3.68 19.83
C GLN A 42 18.66 -2.40 18.97
N GLY A 43 17.52 -1.80 18.62
CA GLY A 43 17.43 -0.50 17.92
C GLY A 43 18.01 -0.42 16.50
N VAL A 44 18.81 -1.40 16.05
CA VAL A 44 19.43 -1.41 14.72
C VAL A 44 19.22 -2.77 14.06
N LEU A 45 18.67 -2.76 12.84
CA LEU A 45 18.50 -3.98 12.06
C LEU A 45 19.85 -4.52 11.56
N PRO A 46 20.10 -5.84 11.69
CA PRO A 46 21.22 -6.47 11.01
C PRO A 46 21.15 -6.18 9.50
N ALA A 47 22.28 -5.80 8.90
CA ALA A 47 22.33 -5.38 7.49
C ALA A 47 21.73 -6.43 6.54
N ALA A 48 21.95 -7.73 6.79
CA ALA A 48 21.38 -8.80 6.01
C ALA A 48 19.84 -8.84 6.06
N VAL A 49 19.24 -8.55 7.23
CA VAL A 49 17.79 -8.48 7.41
C VAL A 49 17.23 -7.27 6.68
N ALA A 50 17.87 -6.11 6.81
CA ALA A 50 17.47 -4.89 6.12
C ALA A 50 17.48 -5.07 4.59
N ILE A 51 18.57 -5.62 4.04
CA ILE A 51 18.67 -5.94 2.60
C ILE A 51 17.57 -6.93 2.19
N GLY A 52 17.34 -7.98 2.98
CA GLY A 52 16.28 -8.96 2.74
C GLY A 52 14.90 -8.31 2.66
N ILE A 53 14.56 -7.42 3.60
CA ILE A 53 13.29 -6.67 3.60
C ILE A 53 13.18 -5.78 2.37
N VAL A 54 14.23 -5.06 1.99
CA VAL A 54 14.23 -4.21 0.79
C VAL A 54 13.97 -5.02 -0.48
N VAL A 55 14.65 -6.15 -0.65
CA VAL A 55 14.45 -7.04 -1.80
C VAL A 55 13.04 -7.60 -1.80
N LEU A 56 12.56 -8.07 -0.64
CA LEU A 56 11.23 -8.64 -0.49
C LEU A 56 10.13 -7.62 -0.80
N LEU A 57 10.24 -6.39 -0.28
CA LEU A 57 9.28 -5.32 -0.55
C LEU A 57 9.33 -4.90 -2.03
N THR A 58 10.52 -4.75 -2.60
CA THR A 58 10.68 -4.34 -4.00
C THR A 58 10.08 -5.38 -4.95
N LEU A 59 10.43 -6.65 -4.78
CA LEU A 59 9.94 -7.73 -5.65
C LEU A 59 8.47 -8.06 -5.35
N GLY A 60 8.07 -8.06 -4.08
CA GLY A 60 6.71 -8.32 -3.65
C GLY A 60 5.77 -7.26 -4.19
N ILE A 61 5.99 -5.99 -3.83
CA ILE A 61 5.12 -4.88 -4.26
C ILE A 61 5.23 -4.69 -5.77
N GLY A 62 6.44 -4.65 -6.33
CA GLY A 62 6.65 -4.44 -7.77
C GLY A 62 6.07 -5.57 -8.62
N GLY A 63 6.43 -6.81 -8.30
CA GLY A 63 5.94 -8.00 -9.00
C GLY A 63 4.44 -8.23 -8.81
N GLY A 64 3.94 -8.04 -7.58
CA GLY A 64 2.52 -8.17 -7.30
C GLY A 64 1.68 -7.05 -7.94
N THR A 65 2.19 -5.81 -8.03
CA THR A 65 1.54 -4.72 -8.78
C THR A 65 1.48 -5.05 -10.27
N TRP A 66 2.57 -5.55 -10.85
CA TRP A 66 2.61 -5.97 -12.25
C TRP A 66 1.61 -7.09 -12.54
N TRP A 67 1.53 -8.09 -11.65
CA TRP A 67 0.58 -9.18 -11.79
C TRP A 67 -0.87 -8.70 -11.61
N PHE A 68 -1.11 -7.83 -10.63
CA PHE A 68 -2.39 -7.19 -10.38
C PHE A 68 -2.90 -6.47 -11.63
N LEU A 69 -2.09 -5.58 -12.22
CA LEU A 69 -2.45 -4.80 -13.41
C LEU A 69 -2.78 -5.65 -14.64
N ARG A 70 -2.27 -6.88 -14.73
CA ARG A 70 -2.62 -7.84 -15.79
C ARG A 70 -3.93 -8.58 -15.55
N SER A 71 -4.44 -8.57 -14.32
CA SER A 71 -5.60 -9.36 -13.90
C SER A 71 -6.89 -8.57 -13.75
N VAL A 72 -6.80 -7.24 -13.64
CA VAL A 72 -7.94 -6.34 -13.45
C VAL A 72 -8.44 -5.73 -14.76
N ASP A 73 -9.72 -5.36 -14.79
CA ASP A 73 -10.33 -4.67 -15.93
C ASP A 73 -9.98 -3.18 -15.98
N GLU A 74 -10.44 -2.49 -17.03
CA GLU A 74 -10.16 -1.08 -17.26
C GLU A 74 -10.76 -0.16 -16.20
N VAL A 75 -11.94 -0.50 -15.67
CA VAL A 75 -12.63 0.29 -14.64
C VAL A 75 -11.83 0.25 -13.35
N GLU A 76 -11.45 -0.95 -12.91
CA GLU A 76 -10.72 -1.15 -11.67
C GLU A 76 -9.29 -0.59 -11.76
N ARG A 77 -8.68 -0.60 -12.96
CA ARG A 77 -7.42 0.13 -13.22
C ARG A 77 -7.61 1.63 -13.10
N ARG A 78 -8.65 2.20 -13.70
CA ARG A 78 -8.94 3.63 -13.64
C ARG A 78 -9.17 4.10 -12.20
N ASP A 79 -9.94 3.35 -11.42
CA ASP A 79 -10.22 3.67 -10.03
C ASP A 79 -8.95 3.62 -9.17
N ASN A 80 -8.09 2.62 -9.39
CA ASN A 80 -6.78 2.56 -8.74
C ASN A 80 -5.86 3.72 -9.14
N TYR A 81 -5.81 4.10 -10.42
CA TYR A 81 -5.01 5.25 -10.84
C TYR A 81 -5.50 6.54 -10.21
N LEU A 82 -6.81 6.75 -10.12
CA LEU A 82 -7.39 7.91 -9.46
C LEU A 82 -7.00 7.95 -7.97
N ALA A 83 -7.22 6.85 -7.25
CA ALA A 83 -6.90 6.74 -5.83
C ALA A 83 -5.41 6.97 -5.56
N SER A 84 -4.53 6.33 -6.34
CA SER A 84 -3.07 6.49 -6.25
C SER A 84 -2.64 7.92 -6.57
N THR A 85 -3.26 8.57 -7.56
CA THR A 85 -2.96 9.97 -7.91
C THR A 85 -3.32 10.90 -6.77
N ILE A 86 -4.51 10.74 -6.18
CA ILE A 86 -4.95 11.53 -5.02
C ILE A 86 -3.99 11.34 -3.84
N ALA A 87 -3.64 10.09 -3.52
CA ALA A 87 -2.75 9.76 -2.43
C ALA A 87 -1.32 10.30 -2.64
N LEU A 88 -0.78 10.20 -3.85
CA LEU A 88 0.53 10.74 -4.18
C LEU A 88 0.57 12.27 -4.03
N ASN A 89 -0.48 12.97 -4.51
CA ASN A 89 -0.58 14.41 -4.34
C ASN A 89 -0.70 14.79 -2.86
N PHE A 90 -1.50 14.06 -2.08
CA PHE A 90 -1.57 14.22 -0.63
C PHE A 90 -0.19 14.08 0.02
N TYR A 91 0.55 13.01 -0.28
CA TYR A 91 1.88 12.77 0.28
C TYR A 91 2.85 13.91 -0.07
N LEU A 92 2.90 14.32 -1.34
CA LEU A 92 3.78 15.40 -1.79
C LEU A 92 3.49 16.72 -1.06
N ILE A 93 2.21 17.09 -0.95
CA ILE A 93 1.79 18.32 -0.27
C ILE A 93 2.07 18.24 1.23
N ALA A 94 1.67 17.13 1.87
CA ALA A 94 1.83 16.92 3.31
C ALA A 94 3.31 16.93 3.71
N TYR A 95 4.15 16.17 3.00
CA TYR A 95 5.59 16.12 3.26
C TYR A 95 6.26 17.47 3.03
N ALA A 96 6.02 18.12 1.88
CA ALA A 96 6.66 19.40 1.56
C ALA A 96 6.30 20.47 2.60
N ASN A 97 5.02 20.61 2.93
CA ASN A 97 4.57 21.60 3.92
C ASN A 97 5.16 21.31 5.30
N TRP A 98 5.11 20.07 5.78
CA TRP A 98 5.68 19.71 7.08
C TRP A 98 7.19 19.94 7.10
N TYR A 99 7.91 19.55 6.05
CA TYR A 99 9.35 19.78 5.93
C TYR A 99 9.72 21.25 6.05
N PHE A 100 9.05 22.15 5.33
CA PHE A 100 9.34 23.58 5.39
C PHE A 100 8.95 24.20 6.74
N LEU A 101 7.83 23.78 7.35
CA LEU A 101 7.45 24.22 8.69
C LEU A 101 8.45 23.76 9.76
N TRP A 102 8.99 22.54 9.62
CA TRP A 102 10.06 22.05 10.49
C TRP A 102 11.34 22.87 10.34
N LYS A 103 11.76 23.17 9.10
CA LYS A 103 12.92 24.06 8.87
C LYS A 103 12.71 25.47 9.41
N GLY A 104 11.46 25.94 9.50
CA GLY A 104 11.09 27.18 10.18
C GLY A 104 10.96 27.07 11.70
N ALA A 105 11.27 25.92 12.31
CA ALA A 105 11.09 25.63 13.74
C ALA A 105 9.66 25.83 14.28
N VAL A 106 8.65 25.68 13.41
CA VAL A 106 7.22 25.83 13.77
C VAL A 106 6.63 24.51 14.29
N VAL A 107 7.11 23.37 13.77
CA VAL A 107 6.65 22.02 14.11
C VAL A 107 7.83 21.06 14.29
N PRO A 108 7.64 19.89 14.93
CA PRO A 108 8.67 18.84 15.01
C PRO A 108 9.07 18.28 13.65
N GLU A 109 10.17 17.52 13.64
CA GLU A 109 10.64 16.80 12.45
C GLU A 109 9.54 15.92 11.84
N PRO A 110 9.41 15.86 10.50
CA PRO A 110 8.40 15.04 9.86
C PRO A 110 8.52 13.55 10.22
N ASP A 111 7.42 12.98 10.72
CA ASP A 111 7.32 11.55 10.99
C ASP A 111 6.97 10.81 9.68
N HIS A 112 7.93 10.00 9.21
CA HIS A 112 7.79 9.24 7.97
C HIS A 112 6.71 8.14 8.06
N GLU A 113 6.53 7.53 9.23
CA GLU A 113 5.53 6.49 9.44
C GLU A 113 4.13 7.09 9.46
N ALA A 114 3.95 8.22 10.15
CA ALA A 114 2.70 8.96 10.17
C ALA A 114 2.29 9.39 8.76
N LEU A 115 3.22 9.91 7.96
CA LEU A 115 2.97 10.27 6.56
C LEU A 115 2.60 9.07 5.70
N PHE A 116 3.30 7.94 5.88
CA PHE A 116 2.98 6.70 5.18
C PHE A 116 1.56 6.21 5.50
N ILE A 117 1.22 6.10 6.79
CA ILE A 117 -0.09 5.66 7.26
C ILE A 117 -1.20 6.59 6.76
N ALA A 118 -1.01 7.91 6.90
CA ALA A 118 -1.97 8.90 6.43
C ALA A 118 -2.20 8.77 4.90
N THR A 119 -1.14 8.56 4.14
CA THR A 119 -1.23 8.36 2.68
C THR A 119 -1.98 7.09 2.33
N MET A 120 -1.75 5.98 3.05
CA MET A 120 -2.49 4.74 2.87
C MET A 120 -3.98 4.91 3.20
N ILE A 121 -4.32 5.67 4.25
CA ILE A 121 -5.72 6.00 4.60
C ILE A 121 -6.37 6.82 3.49
N VAL A 122 -5.70 7.87 2.98
CA VAL A 122 -6.22 8.71 1.88
C VAL A 122 -6.42 7.88 0.61
N MET A 123 -5.48 7.00 0.26
CA MET A 123 -5.59 6.11 -0.88
C MET A 123 -6.80 5.17 -0.75
N ALA A 124 -6.94 4.52 0.41
CA ALA A 124 -8.07 3.63 0.68
C ALA A 124 -9.40 4.38 0.64
N ALA A 125 -9.47 5.55 1.27
CA ALA A 125 -10.66 6.39 1.28
C ALA A 125 -11.06 6.83 -0.15
N ALA A 126 -10.09 7.25 -0.96
CA ALA A 126 -10.35 7.63 -2.35
C ALA A 126 -10.83 6.45 -3.20
N TYR A 127 -10.20 5.28 -3.04
CA TYR A 127 -10.60 4.05 -3.73
C TYR A 127 -12.02 3.62 -3.34
N PHE A 128 -12.32 3.52 -2.04
CA PHE A 128 -13.65 3.12 -1.57
C PHE A 128 -14.72 4.16 -1.90
N TRP A 129 -14.41 5.44 -1.81
CA TRP A 129 -15.34 6.51 -2.22
C TRP A 129 -15.74 6.36 -3.69
N LYS A 130 -14.77 6.09 -4.58
CA LYS A 130 -15.06 5.88 -6.00
C LYS A 130 -15.82 4.57 -6.23
N LYS A 131 -15.45 3.49 -5.55
CA LYS A 131 -16.11 2.18 -5.65
C LYS A 131 -17.57 2.21 -5.17
N LEU A 132 -17.90 3.06 -4.20
CA LEU A 132 -19.26 3.26 -3.69
C LEU A 132 -20.08 4.26 -4.55
N ARG A 133 -19.45 5.01 -5.46
CA ARG A 133 -20.09 6.02 -6.32
C ARG A 133 -19.67 5.80 -7.79
N PRO A 134 -20.28 4.82 -8.48
CA PRO A 134 -19.97 4.50 -9.87
C PRO A 134 -20.14 5.70 -10.81
#